data_AF-A0AAI8NIJ9-F1
#
_entry.id   AF-A0AAI8NIJ9-F1
#
_cell.length_a   1.000
_cell.length_b   1.000
_cell.length_c   1.000
_cell.angle_alpha   90.00
_cell.angle_beta   90.00
_cell.angle_gamma   90.00
#
_symmetry.space_group_name_H-M   'P 1'
#
loop_
_entity.id
_entity.type
_entity.pdbx_description
1 polymer ?
#
loop_
_entity_poly.entity_id
_entity_poly.type
_entity_poly.pdbx_seq_one_letter_code
_entity_poly.pdbx_strand_id
1 'polypeptide(L)'
;MGWQSEQYGDAHEGYVGAALPGGAEPKPQYFDMGSSGHVPSTREWWAYDGKGRRPLAEGMRAYCSCGWRAVGVHPIDWGQVAVDGAALTDESRPLEDWEQHIDEVDAAAAVVPPELLGMIEQFGAGLADLADSEPLAALRAVAALELLTARTARAAAHNLQADGLEDEAVAAGLGLPAQQARSRVLRYRLGR
;
A
#
# COMPACT_ATOMS: atom_id res chain seq x y z
N MET A 1 -4.85 -12.67 0.56
CA MET A 1 -5.23 -11.35 -0.02
C MET A 1 -4.67 -10.30 0.92
N GLY A 2 -4.10 -9.22 0.39
CA GLY A 2 -3.52 -8.17 1.23
C GLY A 2 -4.59 -7.26 1.86
N TRP A 3 -4.19 -6.53 2.88
CA TRP A 3 -4.95 -5.43 3.47
C TRP A 3 -4.60 -4.14 2.75
N GLN A 4 -5.59 -3.28 2.54
CA GLN A 4 -5.41 -2.00 1.86
C GLN A 4 -6.21 -0.94 2.60
N SER A 5 -5.69 0.30 2.60
CA SER A 5 -6.44 1.47 3.01
C SER A 5 -6.93 2.22 1.78
N GLU A 6 -8.08 2.89 1.89
CA GLU A 6 -8.66 3.64 0.77
C GLU A 6 -7.74 4.75 0.27
N GLN A 7 -7.01 5.39 1.18
CA GLN A 7 -6.13 6.52 0.90
C GLN A 7 -4.84 6.12 0.17
N TYR A 8 -4.28 4.95 0.48
CA TYR A 8 -2.95 4.56 0.01
C TYR A 8 -2.94 3.38 -0.96
N GLY A 9 -3.99 2.54 -0.96
CA GLY A 9 -4.12 1.37 -1.83
C GLY A 9 -2.86 0.50 -1.83
N ASP A 10 -2.41 0.12 -3.04
CA ASP A 10 -1.25 -0.74 -3.26
C ASP A 10 0.08 -0.18 -2.73
N ALA A 11 0.18 1.14 -2.50
CA ALA A 11 1.40 1.77 -2.02
C ALA A 11 1.78 1.32 -0.61
N HIS A 12 0.78 0.93 0.19
CA HIS A 12 0.95 0.39 1.54
C HIS A 12 0.14 -0.90 1.76
N GLU A 13 0.01 -1.74 0.72
CA GLU A 13 -0.64 -3.05 0.87
C GLU A 13 0.05 -3.87 1.96
N GLY A 14 -0.73 -4.26 2.96
CA GLY A 14 -0.34 -5.08 4.09
C GLY A 14 -0.55 -6.57 3.83
N TYR A 15 0.26 -7.42 4.43
CA TYR A 15 0.03 -8.86 4.47
C TYR A 15 0.73 -9.51 5.66
N VAL A 16 0.31 -10.73 6.01
CA VAL A 16 0.92 -11.51 7.09
C VAL A 16 2.10 -12.32 6.57
N GLY A 17 3.31 -11.86 6.86
CA GLY A 17 4.54 -12.59 6.57
C GLY A 17 4.95 -13.57 7.68
N ALA A 18 5.75 -14.57 7.31
CA ALA A 18 6.37 -15.49 8.26
C ALA A 18 7.49 -14.82 9.07
N ALA A 19 7.64 -15.28 10.30
CA ALA A 19 8.81 -15.12 11.14
C ALA A 19 9.36 -16.51 11.50
N LEU A 20 10.63 -16.74 11.17
CA LEU A 20 11.38 -17.94 11.52
C LEU A 20 11.76 -17.91 13.01
N PRO A 21 12.30 -19.02 13.57
CA PRO A 21 12.76 -19.05 14.94
C PRO A 21 13.64 -17.86 15.32
N GLY A 22 13.34 -17.24 16.45
CA GLY A 22 14.00 -16.01 16.89
C GLY A 22 13.57 -14.72 16.16
N GLY A 23 12.48 -14.76 15.39
CA GLY A 23 11.90 -13.60 14.70
C GLY A 23 12.59 -13.23 13.38
N ALA A 24 13.42 -14.12 12.83
CA ALA A 24 14.15 -13.86 11.59
C ALA A 24 13.23 -13.87 10.36
N GLU A 25 13.47 -12.96 9.41
CA GLU A 25 12.73 -12.94 8.14
C GLU A 25 13.18 -14.10 7.23
N PRO A 26 12.25 -14.89 6.68
CA PRO A 26 12.60 -15.96 5.77
C PRO A 26 12.96 -15.46 4.37
N LYS A 27 13.70 -16.31 3.64
CA LYS A 27 13.79 -16.19 2.17
C LYS A 27 12.41 -16.50 1.55
N PRO A 28 12.04 -15.88 0.41
CA PRO A 28 10.81 -16.21 -0.31
C PRO A 28 10.70 -17.70 -0.61
N GLN A 29 9.51 -18.27 -0.43
CA GLN A 29 9.18 -19.58 -0.98
C GLN A 29 8.74 -19.43 -2.42
N TYR A 30 9.34 -20.22 -3.30
CA TYR A 30 9.04 -20.24 -4.73
C TYR A 30 8.10 -21.41 -5.03
N PHE A 31 7.08 -21.15 -5.84
CA PHE A 31 6.15 -22.19 -6.31
C PHE A 31 6.45 -22.49 -7.77
N ASP A 32 6.95 -23.70 -8.04
CA ASP A 32 7.11 -24.18 -9.42
C ASP A 32 5.72 -24.54 -9.97
N MET A 33 5.20 -23.64 -10.80
CA MET A 33 3.92 -23.77 -11.49
C MET A 33 4.11 -24.18 -12.96
N GLY A 34 5.27 -24.70 -13.34
CA GLY A 34 5.58 -25.15 -14.70
C GLY A 34 6.16 -24.06 -15.62
N SER A 35 5.98 -24.22 -16.94
CA SER A 35 6.71 -23.49 -18.02
C SER A 35 6.34 -22.02 -18.24
N SER A 36 6.16 -21.24 -17.18
CA SER A 36 6.06 -19.78 -17.31
C SER A 36 7.42 -19.13 -17.00
N GLY A 37 7.73 -18.01 -17.66
CA GLY A 37 8.97 -17.27 -17.44
C GLY A 37 9.05 -16.55 -16.07
N HIS A 38 8.01 -16.65 -15.25
CA HIS A 38 7.92 -16.07 -13.92
C HIS A 38 7.68 -17.18 -12.90
N VAL A 39 8.52 -17.25 -11.85
CA VAL A 39 8.31 -18.19 -10.74
C VAL A 39 7.66 -17.40 -9.60
N PRO A 40 6.36 -17.62 -9.30
CA PRO A 40 5.70 -16.94 -8.19
C PRO A 40 6.44 -17.24 -6.88
N SER A 41 6.55 -16.22 -6.03
CA SER A 41 7.13 -16.38 -4.70
C SER A 41 6.34 -15.62 -3.65
N THR A 42 6.30 -16.13 -2.42
CA THR A 42 5.66 -15.46 -1.29
C THR A 42 6.54 -15.50 -0.04
N ARG A 43 6.29 -14.55 0.86
CA ARG A 43 6.75 -14.58 2.25
C ARG A 43 5.62 -14.77 3.25
N GLU A 44 4.40 -15.02 2.78
CA GLU A 44 3.25 -15.21 3.65
C GLU A 44 3.42 -16.45 4.53
N TRP A 45 2.95 -16.33 5.78
CA TRP A 45 3.25 -17.30 6.84
C TRP A 45 2.82 -18.74 6.52
N TRP A 46 1.68 -18.90 5.83
CA TRP A 46 1.11 -20.19 5.47
C TRP A 46 2.01 -21.00 4.53
N ALA A 47 2.95 -20.35 3.83
CA ALA A 47 3.91 -21.02 2.97
C ALA A 47 5.08 -21.68 3.73
N TYR A 48 5.18 -21.45 5.04
CA TYR A 48 6.28 -21.90 5.90
C TYR A 48 5.79 -22.90 6.96
N ASP A 49 5.18 -23.99 6.50
CA ASP A 49 4.54 -25.03 7.32
C ASP A 49 5.46 -26.21 7.68
N GLY A 50 6.75 -26.12 7.37
CA GLY A 50 7.72 -27.19 7.62
C GLY A 50 7.64 -28.38 6.64
N LYS A 51 6.67 -28.42 5.71
CA LYS A 51 6.50 -29.55 4.78
C LYS A 51 7.41 -29.41 3.56
N GLY A 52 7.79 -30.53 2.96
CA GLY A 52 8.51 -30.53 1.68
C GLY A 52 9.84 -29.76 1.70
N ARG A 53 10.59 -29.81 2.82
CA ARG A 53 11.84 -29.06 3.08
C ARG A 53 11.68 -27.54 3.23
N ARG A 54 10.45 -27.05 3.34
CA ARG A 54 10.19 -25.65 3.68
C ARG A 54 10.54 -25.41 5.15
N PRO A 55 11.05 -24.23 5.52
CA PRO A 55 11.18 -23.84 6.92
C PRO A 55 9.81 -23.85 7.61
N LEU A 56 9.81 -24.07 8.93
CA LEU A 56 8.64 -23.88 9.78
C LEU A 56 8.73 -22.46 10.38
N ALA A 57 7.71 -21.63 10.16
CA ALA A 57 7.60 -20.34 10.84
C ALA A 57 7.14 -20.55 12.29
N GLU A 58 7.74 -19.85 13.24
CA GLU A 58 7.28 -19.86 14.65
C GLU A 58 6.26 -18.75 14.91
N GLY A 59 6.21 -17.74 14.05
CA GLY A 59 5.29 -16.63 14.18
C GLY A 59 4.90 -15.96 12.87
N MET A 60 3.91 -15.09 12.99
CA MET A 60 3.36 -14.17 12.02
C MET A 60 3.84 -12.76 12.34
N ARG A 61 4.02 -11.95 11.31
CA ARG A 61 4.39 -10.53 11.42
C ARG A 61 3.72 -9.76 10.29
N ALA A 62 3.36 -8.51 10.56
CA ALA A 62 2.84 -7.63 9.53
C ALA A 62 3.95 -7.14 8.58
N TYR A 63 3.69 -7.23 7.28
CA TYR A 63 4.56 -6.75 6.21
C TYR A 63 3.78 -5.70 5.42
N CYS A 64 4.47 -4.66 4.97
CA CYS A 64 3.92 -3.66 4.05
C CYS A 64 4.69 -3.66 2.72
N SER A 65 3.99 -3.41 1.62
CA SER A 65 4.57 -3.29 0.27
C SER A 65 5.60 -2.16 0.16
N CYS A 66 5.50 -1.14 1.04
CA CYS A 66 6.47 -0.05 1.14
C CYS A 66 7.85 -0.49 1.68
N GLY A 67 7.97 -1.72 2.18
CA GLY A 67 9.20 -2.27 2.77
C GLY A 67 9.20 -2.33 4.30
N TRP A 68 8.22 -1.69 4.96
CA TRP A 68 8.08 -1.74 6.41
C TRP A 68 7.74 -3.17 6.90
N ARG A 69 8.23 -3.49 8.11
CA ARG A 69 8.01 -4.75 8.81
C ARG A 69 7.68 -4.43 10.26
N ALA A 70 6.60 -5.03 10.79
CA ALA A 70 6.31 -4.91 12.21
C ALA A 70 7.48 -5.43 13.05
N VAL A 71 7.73 -4.81 14.19
CA VAL A 71 8.69 -5.35 15.17
C VAL A 71 8.07 -6.57 15.86
N GLY A 72 6.75 -6.51 16.10
CA GLY A 72 5.95 -7.59 16.67
C GLY A 72 6.08 -8.91 15.91
N VAL A 73 6.11 -10.00 16.66
CA VAL A 73 6.01 -11.37 16.15
C VAL A 73 4.95 -12.07 16.98
N HIS A 74 3.92 -12.58 16.30
CA HIS A 74 2.76 -13.21 16.92
C HIS A 74 2.84 -14.72 16.68
N PRO A 75 2.80 -15.58 17.71
CA PRO A 75 3.05 -17.01 17.55
C PRO A 75 2.01 -17.70 16.65
N ILE A 76 2.45 -18.71 15.91
CA ILE A 76 1.56 -19.59 15.13
C ILE A 76 1.30 -20.87 15.92
N ASP A 77 0.02 -21.19 16.17
CA ASP A 77 -0.37 -22.51 16.64
C ASP A 77 -0.61 -23.45 15.46
N TRP A 78 0.45 -24.14 15.02
CA TRP A 78 0.35 -25.11 13.93
C TRP A 78 -0.57 -26.30 14.23
N GLY A 79 -0.83 -26.60 15.50
CA GLY A 79 -1.81 -27.61 15.90
C GLY A 79 -3.22 -27.16 15.57
N GLN A 80 -3.56 -25.91 15.91
CA GLN A 80 -4.85 -25.32 15.56
C GLN A 80 -5.01 -25.14 14.05
N VAL A 81 -3.96 -24.66 13.36
CA VAL A 81 -3.95 -24.51 11.89
C VAL A 81 -4.21 -25.84 11.18
N ALA A 82 -3.73 -26.96 11.72
CA ALA A 82 -3.98 -28.29 11.13
C ALA A 82 -5.45 -28.73 11.26
N VAL A 83 -6.19 -28.21 12.24
CA VAL A 83 -7.60 -28.51 12.48
C VAL A 83 -8.51 -27.59 11.65
N ASP A 84 -8.27 -26.28 11.72
CA ASP A 84 -9.17 -25.26 11.13
C ASP A 84 -8.76 -24.87 9.71
N GLY A 85 -7.49 -25.05 9.37
CA GLY A 85 -6.88 -24.57 8.13
C GLY A 85 -6.37 -23.13 8.22
N ALA A 86 -5.40 -22.80 7.36
CA ALA A 86 -4.72 -21.51 7.37
C ALA A 86 -5.68 -20.31 7.14
N ALA A 87 -6.72 -20.49 6.34
CA ALA A 87 -7.68 -19.43 6.02
C ALA A 87 -8.55 -18.98 7.22
N LEU A 88 -8.60 -19.77 8.30
CA LEU A 88 -9.34 -19.46 9.52
C LEU A 88 -8.43 -19.03 10.67
N THR A 89 -7.13 -18.89 10.41
CA THR A 89 -6.18 -18.45 11.43
C THR A 89 -6.41 -16.98 11.76
N ASP A 90 -6.38 -16.65 13.05
CA ASP A 90 -6.55 -15.27 13.51
C ASP A 90 -5.32 -14.42 13.15
N GLU A 91 -5.54 -13.46 12.26
CA GLU A 91 -4.54 -12.50 11.78
C GLU A 91 -4.75 -11.09 12.38
N SER A 92 -5.63 -10.95 13.38
CA SER A 92 -5.98 -9.65 13.99
C SER A 92 -4.78 -8.90 14.54
N ARG A 93 -3.84 -9.59 15.20
CA ARG A 93 -2.66 -8.97 15.79
C ARG A 93 -1.67 -8.40 14.76
N PRO A 94 -1.26 -9.16 13.72
CA PRO A 94 -0.58 -8.58 12.57
C PRO A 94 -1.36 -7.45 11.87
N LEU A 95 -2.69 -7.52 11.81
CA LEU A 95 -3.50 -6.46 11.22
C LEU A 95 -3.39 -5.17 12.05
N GLU A 96 -3.54 -5.25 13.37
CA GLU A 96 -3.37 -4.11 14.30
C GLU A 96 -1.99 -3.43 14.12
N ASP A 97 -0.92 -4.21 13.99
CA ASP A 97 0.42 -3.67 13.74
C ASP A 97 0.49 -2.89 12.40
N TRP A 98 -0.16 -3.41 11.34
CA TRP A 98 -0.21 -2.74 10.04
C TRP A 98 -1.09 -1.49 10.07
N GLU A 99 -2.23 -1.51 10.75
CA GLU A 99 -3.09 -0.34 10.94
C GLU A 99 -2.33 0.78 11.65
N GLN A 100 -1.58 0.45 12.71
CA GLN A 100 -0.70 1.41 13.38
C GLN A 100 0.35 1.99 12.43
N HIS A 101 0.92 1.17 11.54
CA HIS A 101 1.85 1.66 10.53
C HIS A 101 1.17 2.64 9.55
N ILE A 102 -0.08 2.40 9.15
CA ILE A 102 -0.83 3.33 8.30
C ILE A 102 -1.08 4.66 9.05
N ASP A 103 -1.41 4.61 10.34
CA ASP A 103 -1.56 5.83 11.16
C ASP A 103 -0.25 6.64 11.24
N GLU A 104 0.90 5.96 11.36
CA GLU A 104 2.22 6.61 11.34
C GLU A 104 2.53 7.25 9.98
N VAL A 105 2.14 6.60 8.87
CA VAL A 105 2.26 7.16 7.52
C VAL A 105 1.40 8.41 7.38
N ASP A 106 0.15 8.36 7.85
CA ASP A 106 -0.77 9.49 7.74
C ASP A 106 -0.33 10.68 8.59
N ALA A 107 0.14 10.43 9.81
CA ALA A 107 0.69 11.46 10.68
C ALA A 107 1.94 12.16 10.10
N ALA A 108 2.70 11.48 9.24
CA ALA A 108 3.87 12.04 8.56
C ALA A 108 3.51 12.74 7.23
N ALA A 109 2.33 12.49 6.67
CA ALA A 109 1.89 13.05 5.41
C ALA A 109 1.56 14.55 5.51
N ALA A 110 1.66 15.25 4.37
CA ALA A 110 1.33 16.65 4.29
C ALA A 110 -0.19 16.82 4.43
N VAL A 111 -0.60 17.66 5.39
CA VAL A 111 -2.01 17.90 5.68
C VAL A 111 -2.66 18.68 4.54
N VAL A 112 -3.70 18.10 3.95
CA VAL A 112 -4.63 18.82 3.08
C VAL A 112 -5.69 19.48 3.97
N PRO A 113 -5.98 20.79 3.81
CA PRO A 113 -7.01 21.45 4.60
C PRO A 113 -8.37 20.71 4.52
N PRO A 114 -9.05 20.43 5.64
CA PRO A 114 -10.30 19.68 5.66
C PRO A 114 -11.40 20.28 4.77
N GLU A 115 -11.43 21.61 4.66
CA GLU A 115 -12.39 22.31 3.80
C GLU A 115 -12.15 21.98 2.32
N LEU A 116 -10.88 21.84 1.92
CA LEU A 116 -10.53 21.46 0.55
C LEU A 116 -10.87 20.00 0.26
N LEU A 117 -10.64 19.11 1.22
CA LEU A 117 -11.06 17.70 1.10
C LEU A 117 -12.58 17.59 0.94
N GLY A 118 -13.36 18.28 1.78
CA GLY A 118 -14.81 18.29 1.67
C GLY A 118 -15.31 18.86 0.33
N MET A 119 -14.63 19.87 -0.23
CA MET A 119 -14.95 20.37 -1.58
C MET A 119 -14.67 19.32 -2.67
N ILE A 120 -13.57 18.58 -2.57
CA ILE A 120 -13.21 17.51 -3.53
C ILE A 120 -14.26 16.40 -3.47
N GLU A 121 -14.65 15.96 -2.28
CA GLU A 121 -15.68 14.93 -2.07
C GLU A 121 -17.04 15.37 -2.64
N GLN A 122 -17.47 16.60 -2.32
CA GLN A 122 -18.72 17.14 -2.82
C GLN A 122 -18.72 17.27 -4.35
N PHE A 123 -17.60 17.70 -4.95
CA PHE A 123 -17.48 17.78 -6.39
C PHE A 123 -17.48 16.39 -7.04
N GLY A 124 -16.84 15.40 -6.41
CA GLY A 124 -16.86 14.00 -6.83
C GLY A 124 -18.28 13.44 -6.85
N ALA A 125 -19.06 13.67 -5.80
CA ALA A 125 -20.47 13.28 -5.74
C ALA A 125 -21.30 13.96 -6.85
N GLY A 126 -21.13 15.27 -7.05
CA GLY A 126 -21.83 16.00 -8.11
C GLY A 126 -21.45 15.54 -9.52
N LEU A 127 -20.20 15.11 -9.75
CA LEU A 127 -19.79 14.50 -11.01
C LEU A 127 -20.42 13.13 -11.24
N ALA A 128 -20.58 12.32 -10.19
CA ALA A 128 -21.25 11.03 -10.29
C ALA A 128 -22.72 11.22 -10.68
N ASP A 129 -23.44 12.12 -10.01
CA ASP A 129 -24.82 12.46 -10.35
C ASP A 129 -24.93 12.98 -11.80
N LEU A 130 -24.01 13.85 -12.23
CA LEU A 130 -23.97 14.37 -13.59
C LEU A 130 -23.65 13.29 -14.63
N ALA A 131 -22.84 12.28 -14.28
CA ALA A 131 -22.53 11.17 -15.17
C ALA A 131 -23.78 10.32 -15.44
N ASP A 132 -24.63 10.15 -14.43
CA ASP A 132 -25.89 9.41 -14.54
C ASP A 132 -26.94 10.18 -15.35
N SER A 133 -27.02 11.51 -15.20
CA SER A 133 -28.04 12.32 -15.88
C SER A 133 -27.61 12.87 -17.26
N GLU A 134 -26.36 13.32 -17.38
CA GLU A 134 -25.81 14.02 -18.55
C GLU A 134 -24.34 13.59 -18.84
N PRO A 135 -24.12 12.36 -19.32
CA PRO A 135 -22.77 11.76 -19.39
C PRO A 135 -21.76 12.55 -20.24
N LEU A 136 -22.21 13.22 -21.31
CA LEU A 136 -21.32 14.08 -22.12
C LEU A 136 -20.90 15.35 -21.38
N ALA A 137 -21.77 15.91 -20.54
CA ALA A 137 -21.43 17.06 -19.70
C ALA A 137 -20.45 16.65 -18.59
N ALA A 138 -20.65 15.47 -18.00
CA ALA A 138 -19.71 14.90 -17.04
C ALA A 138 -18.31 14.71 -17.63
N LEU A 139 -18.20 14.10 -18.82
CA LEU A 139 -16.91 13.95 -19.50
C LEU A 139 -16.23 15.30 -19.80
N ARG A 140 -17.02 16.31 -20.17
CA ARG A 140 -16.48 17.66 -20.39
C ARG A 140 -15.98 18.30 -19.09
N ALA A 141 -16.67 18.09 -17.97
CA ALA A 141 -16.23 18.56 -16.66
C ALA A 141 -14.94 17.85 -16.21
N VAL A 142 -14.85 16.53 -16.39
CA VAL A 142 -13.64 15.73 -16.13
C VAL A 142 -12.45 16.25 -16.94
N ALA A 143 -12.61 16.50 -18.24
CA ALA A 143 -11.54 17.05 -19.07
C ALA A 143 -11.03 18.43 -18.58
N ALA A 144 -11.92 19.26 -18.04
CA ALA A 144 -11.55 20.54 -17.45
C ALA A 144 -10.75 20.36 -16.14
N LEU A 145 -11.13 19.37 -15.32
CA LEU A 145 -10.41 19.01 -14.10
C LEU A 145 -9.03 18.42 -14.40
N GLU A 146 -8.91 17.51 -15.36
CA GLU A 146 -7.63 16.94 -15.79
C GLU A 146 -6.64 18.04 -16.18
N LEU A 147 -7.10 19.04 -16.91
CA LEU A 147 -6.28 20.19 -17.29
C LEU A 147 -5.86 21.03 -16.08
N LEU A 148 -6.78 21.29 -15.14
CA LEU A 148 -6.51 22.05 -13.93
C LEU A 148 -5.49 21.32 -13.04
N THR A 149 -5.74 20.04 -12.73
CA THR A 149 -4.89 19.22 -11.87
C THR A 149 -3.51 19.02 -12.49
N ALA A 150 -3.40 18.79 -13.81
CA ALA A 150 -2.11 18.69 -14.48
C ALA A 150 -1.28 19.98 -14.38
N ARG A 151 -1.92 21.16 -14.50
CA ARG A 151 -1.24 22.45 -14.34
C ARG A 151 -0.77 22.67 -12.91
N THR A 152 -1.66 22.45 -11.94
CA THR A 152 -1.35 22.62 -10.51
C THR A 152 -0.26 21.66 -10.06
N ALA A 153 -0.35 20.38 -10.45
CA ALA A 153 0.63 19.36 -10.11
C ALA A 153 2.01 19.68 -10.70
N ARG A 154 2.08 20.13 -11.95
CA ARG A 154 3.34 20.58 -12.57
C ARG A 154 3.97 21.75 -11.80
N ALA A 155 3.16 22.76 -11.44
CA ALA A 155 3.65 23.91 -10.68
C ALA A 155 4.18 23.49 -9.30
N ALA A 156 3.42 22.68 -8.55
CA ALA A 156 3.84 22.16 -7.25
C ALA A 156 5.13 21.33 -7.35
N ALA A 157 5.25 20.47 -8.36
CA ALA A 157 6.44 19.64 -8.56
C ALA A 157 7.69 20.47 -8.97
N HIS A 158 7.52 21.59 -9.66
CA HIS A 158 8.61 22.55 -9.89
C HIS A 158 9.00 23.31 -8.63
N ASN A 159 8.03 23.72 -7.81
CA ASN A 159 8.30 24.40 -6.55
C ASN A 159 9.05 23.49 -5.58
N LEU A 160 8.64 22.22 -5.43
CA LEU A 160 9.38 21.22 -4.61
C LEU A 160 10.84 21.10 -5.03
N GLN A 161 11.14 21.16 -6.33
CA GLN A 161 12.51 21.13 -6.84
C GLN A 161 13.26 22.41 -6.50
N ALA A 162 12.62 23.58 -6.64
CA ALA A 162 13.23 24.87 -6.33
C ALA A 162 13.54 25.01 -4.83
N ASP A 163 12.69 24.44 -3.98
CA ASP A 163 12.85 24.40 -2.53
C ASP A 163 13.93 23.40 -2.09
N GLY A 164 14.37 22.51 -2.98
CA GLY A 164 15.47 21.57 -2.73
C GLY A 164 15.16 20.55 -1.63
N LEU A 165 13.90 20.13 -1.49
CA LEU A 165 13.53 19.12 -0.50
C LEU A 165 14.19 17.77 -0.80
N GLU A 166 14.66 17.11 0.27
CA GLU A 166 15.20 15.75 0.21
C GLU A 166 14.12 14.74 -0.18
N ASP A 167 14.52 13.67 -0.88
CA ASP A 167 13.60 12.65 -1.42
C ASP A 167 12.77 11.99 -0.30
N GLU A 168 13.35 11.78 0.88
CA GLU A 168 12.66 11.23 2.06
C GLU A 168 11.58 12.17 2.59
N ALA A 169 11.82 13.48 2.60
CA ALA A 169 10.84 14.47 3.03
C ALA A 169 9.66 14.54 2.07
N VAL A 170 9.94 14.46 0.76
CA VAL A 170 8.90 14.39 -0.29
C VAL A 170 8.09 13.10 -0.15
N ALA A 171 8.75 11.97 0.09
CA ALA A 171 8.10 10.67 0.27
C ALA A 171 7.16 10.67 1.49
N ALA A 172 7.66 11.13 2.64
CA ALA A 172 6.88 11.27 3.86
C ALA A 172 5.68 12.20 3.65
N GLY A 173 5.92 13.41 3.09
CA GLY A 173 4.85 14.38 2.85
C GLY A 173 3.78 13.91 1.85
N LEU A 174 4.11 12.99 0.93
CA LEU A 174 3.12 12.39 0.04
C LEU A 174 2.49 11.11 0.61
N GLY A 175 2.97 10.60 1.74
CA GLY A 175 2.57 9.31 2.31
C GLY A 175 2.91 8.12 1.39
N LEU A 176 3.96 8.22 0.57
CA LEU A 176 4.31 7.21 -0.44
C LEU A 176 5.69 6.60 -0.21
N PRO A 177 5.92 5.35 -0.66
CA PRO A 177 7.27 4.82 -0.77
C PRO A 177 8.15 5.72 -1.63
N ALA A 178 9.42 5.90 -1.26
CA ALA A 178 10.34 6.86 -1.89
C ALA A 178 10.41 6.73 -3.42
N GLN A 179 10.46 5.50 -3.95
CA GLN A 179 10.46 5.26 -5.38
C GLN A 179 9.16 5.74 -6.06
N GLN A 180 8.01 5.50 -5.43
CA GLN A 180 6.72 5.93 -5.95
C GLN A 180 6.56 7.45 -5.88
N ALA A 181 6.98 8.07 -4.78
CA ALA A 181 7.01 9.53 -4.61
C ALA A 181 7.85 10.19 -5.71
N ARG A 182 9.07 9.72 -5.92
CA ARG A 182 9.97 10.20 -6.98
C ARG A 182 9.36 10.04 -8.37
N SER A 183 8.80 8.87 -8.66
CA SER A 183 8.12 8.60 -9.93
C SER A 183 6.94 9.55 -10.17
N ARG A 184 6.14 9.82 -9.13
CA ARG A 184 4.98 10.72 -9.18
C ARG A 184 5.39 12.18 -9.42
N VAL A 185 6.36 12.68 -8.66
CA VAL A 185 6.89 14.05 -8.84
C VAL A 185 7.51 14.22 -10.22
N LEU A 186 8.31 13.27 -10.69
CA LEU A 186 8.88 13.30 -12.04
C LEU A 186 7.78 13.31 -13.12
N ARG A 187 6.73 12.52 -12.96
CA ARG A 187 5.59 12.49 -13.88
C ARG A 187 4.92 13.87 -13.98
N TYR A 188 4.64 14.51 -12.85
CA TYR A 188 4.04 15.84 -12.82
C TYR A 188 4.93 16.91 -13.47
N ARG A 189 6.25 16.85 -13.26
CA ARG A 189 7.21 17.75 -13.92
C ARG A 189 7.20 17.57 -15.44
N LEU A 190 7.17 16.33 -15.90
CA LEU A 190 7.17 16.00 -17.34
C LEU A 190 5.80 16.20 -18.00
N GLY A 191 4.74 16.43 -17.21
CA GLY A 191 3.40 16.64 -17.74
C GLY A 191 2.78 15.39 -18.36
N ARG A 192 3.15 14.21 -17.86
CA ARG A 192 2.68 12.91 -18.34
C ARG A 192 1.65 12.29 -17.40
#